data_AF-A0A840HCB7-F1
#
_entry.id   AF-A0A840HCB7-F1
#
_cell.length_a   1.000
_cell.length_b   1.000
_cell.length_c   1.000
_cell.angle_alpha   90.00
_cell.angle_beta   90.00
_cell.angle_gamma   90.00
#
_symmetry.space_group_name_H-M   'P 1'
#
loop_
_entity.id
_entity.type
_entity.pdbx_description
1 polymer ?
#
loop_
_entity_poly.entity_id
_entity_poly.type
_entity_poly.pdbx_seq_one_letter_code
_entity_poly.pdbx_strand_id
1 'polypeptide(L)' 'MKDYLAQIEKLRKDAAECALIRDLATDPGKREVFDRLASHLTVLADQVEMAMLERKTATAPTRP' A
#
# COMPACT_ATOMS: atom_id res chain seq x y z
N MET A 1 -15.64 5.46 4.43
CA MET A 1 -14.28 5.45 5.04
C MET A 1 -13.77 4.03 5.24
N LYS A 2 -14.61 3.07 5.67
CA LYS A 2 -14.22 1.66 5.81
C LYS A 2 -13.77 1.01 4.49
N ASP A 3 -14.35 1.44 3.37
CA ASP A 3 -14.05 0.93 2.03
C ASP A 3 -12.59 1.17 1.63
N TYR A 4 -12.06 2.32 2.03
CA TYR A 4 -10.68 2.69 1.74
C TYR A 4 -9.68 1.97 2.65
N LEU A 5 -10.03 1.74 3.92
CA LEU A 5 -9.23 0.90 4.80
C LEU A 5 -9.14 -0.53 4.25
N ALA A 6 -10.26 -1.09 3.78
CA ALA A 6 -10.26 -2.40 3.13
C ALA A 6 -9.40 -2.42 1.85
N GLN A 7 -9.36 -1.31 1.10
CA GLN A 7 -8.50 -1.17 -0.07
C GLN A 7 -7.01 -1.07 0.29
N ILE A 8 -6.65 -0.33 1.35
CA ILE A 8 -5.28 -0.24 1.88
C ILE A 8 -4.82 -1.61 2.37
N GLU A 9 -5.68 -2.34 3.10
CA GLU A 9 -5.37 -3.70 3.55
C GLU A 9 -5.15 -4.67 2.38
N LYS A 10 -5.95 -4.56 1.31
CA LYS A 10 -5.70 -5.33 0.08
C LYS A 10 -4.35 -5.00 -0.53
N LEU A 11 -4.04 -3.71 -0.70
CA LEU A 11 -2.74 -3.28 -1.25
C LEU A 11 -1.55 -3.79 -0.43
N ARG A 12 -1.65 -3.76 0.90
CA ARG A 12 -0.62 -4.31 1.79
C ARG A 12 -0.50 -5.84 1.67
N LYS A 13 -1.61 -6.56 1.49
CA LYS A 13 -1.61 -8.01 1.24
C LYS A 13 -0.98 -8.36 -0.10
N ASP A 14 -1.38 -7.69 -1.18
CA ASP A 14 -0.77 -7.85 -2.50
C ASP A 14 0.74 -7.54 -2.46
N ALA A 15 1.16 -6.51 -1.72
CA ALA A 15 2.58 -6.19 -1.52
C ALA A 15 3.34 -7.33 -0.82
N ALA A 16 2.75 -7.89 0.24
CA ALA A 16 3.33 -9.01 0.98
C ALA A 16 3.40 -10.29 0.13
N GLU A 17 2.38 -10.56 -0.68
CA GLU A 17 2.37 -11.66 -1.64
C GLU A 17 3.47 -11.48 -2.70
N CYS A 18 3.65 -10.27 -3.22
CA CYS A 18 4.73 -9.97 -4.16
C CYS A 18 6.12 -10.13 -3.52
N ALA A 19 6.28 -9.68 -2.28
CA ALA A 19 7.53 -9.86 -1.53
C ALA A 19 7.84 -11.35 -1.27
N LEU A 20 6.82 -12.17 -1.03
CA LEU A 20 6.94 -13.61 -0.89
C LEU A 20 7.31 -14.29 -2.22
N ILE A 21 6.67 -13.89 -3.33
CA ILE A 21 7.00 -14.40 -4.67
C ILE A 21 8.44 -14.04 -5.02
N ARG A 22 8.90 -12.83 -4.70
CA ARG A 22 10.31 -12.43 -4.84
C ARG A 22 11.24 -13.35 -4.05
N ASP A 23 10.87 -13.70 -2.82
CA ASP A 23 11.70 -14.56 -1.96
C ASP A 23 11.78 -16.00 -2.47
N LEU A 24 10.67 -16.50 -3.01
CA LEU A 24 10.56 -17.84 -3.61
C LEU A 24 11.07 -17.90 -5.07
N ALA A 25 11.27 -16.75 -5.72
CA ALA A 25 11.72 -16.69 -7.11
C ALA A 25 13.21 -17.04 -7.20
N THR A 26 13.50 -18.15 -7.88
CA THR A 26 14.86 -18.55 -8.27
C THR A 26 15.39 -17.76 -9.47
N ASP A 27 14.49 -17.20 -10.30
CA ASP A 27 14.86 -16.35 -11.42
C ASP A 27 15.12 -14.90 -10.96
N PRO A 28 16.31 -14.33 -11.23
CA PRO A 28 16.68 -12.99 -10.78
C PRO A 28 15.86 -11.88 -11.43
N GLY A 29 15.40 -12.06 -12.68
CA GLY A 29 14.56 -11.08 -13.37
C GLY A 29 13.16 -11.02 -12.76
N LYS A 30 12.58 -12.19 -12.49
CA LYS A 30 11.31 -12.32 -11.76
C LYS A 30 11.45 -11.71 -10.37
N ARG A 31 12.54 -11.98 -9.65
CA ARG A 31 12.81 -11.41 -8.33
C ARG A 31 12.79 -9.89 -8.36
N GLU A 32 13.49 -9.25 -9.29
CA GLU A 32 13.51 -7.78 -9.40
C GLU A 32 12.13 -7.18 -9.72
N VAL A 33 11.37 -7.81 -10.61
CA VAL A 33 10.02 -7.33 -10.96
C VAL A 33 9.08 -7.38 -9.74
N PHE A 34 9.07 -8.50 -9.02
CA PHE A 34 8.23 -8.65 -7.83
C PHE A 34 8.71 -7.79 -6.66
N ASP A 35 10.01 -7.53 -6.55
CA ASP A 35 10.58 -6.57 -5.60
C ASP A 35 10.08 -5.14 -5.84
N ARG A 36 10.14 -4.68 -7.09
CA ARG A 36 9.56 -3.38 -7.48
C ARG A 36 8.06 -3.34 -7.23
N LEU A 37 7.33 -4.41 -7.57
CA LEU A 37 5.89 -4.46 -7.37
C LEU A 37 5.52 -4.34 -5.88
N ALA A 38 6.19 -5.10 -5.02
CA ALA A 38 5.97 -5.04 -3.58
C ALA A 38 6.26 -3.65 -3.00
N SER A 39 7.35 -3.03 -3.43
CA SER A 39 7.72 -1.66 -3.04
C SER A 39 6.67 -0.64 -3.48
N HIS A 40 6.24 -0.71 -4.74
CA HIS A 40 5.25 0.22 -5.29
C HIS A 40 3.88 0.07 -4.60
N LEU A 41 3.43 -1.15 -4.35
CA LEU A 41 2.16 -1.42 -3.66
C LEU A 41 2.18 -0.91 -2.21
N THR A 42 3.32 -1.07 -1.52
CA THR A 42 3.51 -0.54 -0.16
C THR A 42 3.43 1.00 -0.15
N VAL A 43 4.13 1.67 -1.08
CA VAL A 43 4.09 3.13 -1.21
C VAL A 43 2.68 3.61 -1.55
N LEU A 44 1.98 2.93 -2.46
CA LEU A 44 0.60 3.28 -2.82
C LEU A 44 -0.34 3.17 -1.60
N ALA A 45 -0.20 2.10 -0.81
CA ALA A 45 -0.99 1.92 0.41
C ALA A 45 -0.77 3.06 1.41
N ASP A 46 0.49 3.47 1.59
CA ASP A 46 0.87 4.59 2.48
C ASP A 46 0.31 5.93 1.98
N GLN A 47 0.42 6.21 0.68
CA GLN A 47 -0.14 7.42 0.06
C GLN A 47 -1.67 7.49 0.21
N VAL A 48 -2.36 6.36 0.03
CA VAL A 48 -3.82 6.31 0.22
C VAL A 48 -4.18 6.51 1.70
N GLU A 49 -3.40 5.96 2.63
CA GLU A 49 -3.58 6.18 4.07
C GLU A 49 -3.32 7.65 4.46
N MET A 50 -2.30 8.30 3.89
CA MET A 50 -2.05 9.72 4.09
C MET A 50 -3.19 10.58 3.51
N ALA A 51 -3.61 10.34 2.27
CA ALA A 51 -4.73 11.07 1.67
C ALA A 51 -6.06 10.86 2.43
N MET A 52 -6.26 9.69 3.05
CA MET A 52 -7.36 9.44 3.98
C MET A 52 -7.26 10.34 5.22
N LEU A 53 -6.08 10.37 5.86
CA LEU A 53 -5.83 11.15 7.06
C LEU A 53 -6.01 12.64 6.79
N GLU A 54 -5.47 13.14 5.68
CA GLU A 54 -5.61 14.53 5.24
C GLU A 54 -7.09 14.93 5.05
N ARG A 55 -7.88 14.07 4.40
CA ARG A 55 -9.34 14.28 4.24
C ARG A 55 -10.07 14.27 5.59
N LYS A 56 -9.66 13.41 6.52
CA LYS A 56 -10.23 13.33 7.86
C LYS A 56 -9.90 14.59 8.67
N THR A 57 -8.68 15.11 8.56
CA THR A 57 -8.26 16.35 9.23
C THR A 57 -8.91 17.60 8.63
N ALA A 58 -9.12 17.64 7.30
CA ALA A 58 -9.81 18.76 6.63
C ALA A 58 -11.29 18.88 7.02
N THR A 59 -11.88 17.84 7.61
CA THR A 59 -13.29 17.82 8.06
C THR A 59 -13.43 18.11 9.56
N ALA A 60 -12.32 18.25 10.30
CA ALA A 60 -12.38 18.73 11.68
C ALA A 60 -12.61 20.24 11.65
N PRO A 61 -13.76 20.76 12.12
CA PRO A 61 -13.97 22.20 12.17
C PRO A 61 -13.00 22.76 13.20
N THR A 62 -11.96 23.44 12.74
CA THR A 62 -11.26 24.44 13.54
C THR A 62 -12.31 25.47 13.97
N ARG A 63 -12.66 25.46 15.25
CA ARG A 63 -13.48 26.48 15.90
C ARG A 63 -13.01 26.61 17.36
N PRO A 64 -12.97 27.82 17.91
CA PRO A 64 -12.38 29.06 17.41
C PRO A 64 -11.02 29.36 18.09
#